data_AF-S6THI2-F1
#
_entry.id   AF-S6THI2-F1
#
_cell.length_a   1.000
_cell.length_b   1.000
_cell.length_c   1.000
_cell.angle_alpha   90.00
_cell.angle_beta   90.00
_cell.angle_gamma   90.00
#
_symmetry.space_group_name_H-M   'P 1'
#
loop_
_entity.id
_entity.type
_entity.pdbx_description
1 polymer ?
#
loop_
_entity_poly.entity_id
_entity_poly.type
_entity_poly.pdbx_seq_one_letter_code
_entity_poly.pdbx_strand_id
1 'polypeptide(L)'
;PVILLKHRPSGAPDSAAAGVGLQLSGHTHGGMIKGLDLVVRSANQGFVSGSYDIGNMRLYVSNGTGLWNGFPVRLGVPAEITEITLRSGPAL
;
A
#
# COMPACT_ATOMS: atom_id res chain seq x y z
N PRO A 1 -18.28 5.55 2.60
CA PRO A 1 -17.32 4.45 2.78
C PRO A 1 -16.28 4.85 3.84
N VAL A 2 -15.77 3.91 4.64
CA VAL A 2 -14.67 4.18 5.58
C VAL A 2 -13.32 4.13 4.86
N ILE A 3 -12.46 5.12 5.12
CA ILE A 3 -11.10 5.20 4.60
C ILE A 3 -10.13 5.04 5.77
N LEU A 4 -9.24 4.06 5.70
CA LEU A 4 -8.27 3.73 6.74
C LEU A 4 -6.86 4.15 6.31
N LEU A 5 -6.20 4.94 7.15
CA LEU A 5 -4.76 5.17 7.07
C LEU A 5 -4.06 4.20 8.02
N LYS A 6 -3.26 3.28 7.48
CA LYS A 6 -2.49 2.32 8.29
C LYS A 6 -1.11 2.17 7.69
N HIS A 7 -0.07 2.50 8.45
CA HIS A 7 1.29 2.52 7.93
C HIS A 7 1.70 1.18 7.27
N ARG A 8 1.42 0.06 7.94
CA ARG A 8 1.70 -1.29 7.42
C ARG A 8 0.50 -1.88 6.67
N PRO A 9 0.71 -2.58 5.54
CA PRO A 9 -0.36 -3.25 4.81
C PRO A 9 -0.83 -4.56 5.46
N SER A 10 -0.04 -5.15 6.37
CA SER A 10 -0.39 -6.39 7.07
C SER A 10 -1.73 -6.28 7.81
N GLY A 11 -2.54 -7.35 7.81
CA GLY A 11 -3.88 -7.38 8.41
C GLY A 11 -4.94 -6.68 7.57
N ALA A 12 -4.67 -6.40 6.29
CA ALA A 12 -5.67 -5.83 5.38
C ALA A 12 -6.91 -6.72 5.19
N PRO A 13 -6.84 -8.07 5.23
CA PRO A 13 -8.05 -8.90 5.26
C PRO A 13 -8.97 -8.60 6.45
N ASP A 14 -8.42 -8.32 7.64
CA ASP A 14 -9.20 -7.96 8.82
C ASP A 14 -9.84 -6.58 8.66
N SER A 15 -9.11 -5.61 8.09
CA SER A 15 -9.65 -4.29 7.73
C SER A 15 -10.84 -4.41 6.76
N ALA A 16 -10.73 -5.27 5.75
CA ALA A 16 -11.81 -5.53 4.80
C ALA A 16 -13.03 -6.16 5.49
N ALA A 17 -12.82 -7.14 6.35
CA ALA A 17 -13.87 -7.79 7.13
C ALA A 17 -14.58 -6.80 8.08
N ALA A 18 -13.87 -5.78 8.56
CA ALA A 18 -14.43 -4.69 9.36
C ALA A 18 -15.20 -3.62 8.55
N GLY A 19 -15.32 -3.78 7.23
CA GLY A 19 -16.11 -2.89 6.36
C GLY A 19 -15.37 -1.65 5.86
N VAL A 20 -14.03 -1.63 5.92
CA VAL A 20 -13.23 -0.57 5.29
C VAL A 20 -13.40 -0.63 3.78
N GLY A 21 -13.61 0.52 3.13
CA GLY A 21 -13.73 0.60 1.67
C GLY A 21 -12.40 0.89 0.98
N LEU A 22 -11.49 1.63 1.64
CA LEU A 22 -10.16 1.95 1.15
C LEU A 22 -9.16 1.95 2.30
N GLN A 23 -8.07 1.19 2.19
CA GLN A 23 -6.90 1.28 3.08
C GLN A 23 -5.71 1.87 2.32
N LEU A 24 -5.07 2.89 2.89
CA LEU A 24 -3.83 3.47 2.38
C LEU A 24 -2.67 3.10 3.32
N SER A 25 -1.64 2.52 2.73
CA SER A 25 -0.46 2.00 3.43
C SER A 25 0.83 2.33 2.70
N GLY A 26 1.95 2.10 3.38
CA GLY A 26 3.30 2.21 2.82
C GLY A 26 4.17 1.12 3.44
N HIS A 27 5.21 1.52 4.18
CA HIS A 27 6.11 0.66 4.96
C HIS A 27 7.08 -0.22 4.15
N THR A 28 6.65 -0.76 3.02
CA THR A 28 7.38 -1.76 2.23
C THR A 28 8.48 -1.17 1.35
N HIS A 29 8.45 0.14 1.11
CA HIS A 29 9.36 0.84 0.19
C HIS A 29 9.47 0.15 -1.19
N GLY A 30 8.37 -0.45 -1.66
CA GLY A 30 8.30 -1.19 -2.91
C GLY A 30 9.21 -2.42 -3.01
N GLY A 31 9.62 -2.99 -1.87
CA GLY A 31 10.54 -4.12 -1.83
C GLY A 31 12.02 -3.74 -1.87
N MET A 32 12.32 -2.44 -1.87
CA MET A 32 13.66 -1.83 -1.93
C MET A 32 14.40 -2.11 -3.25
N ILE A 33 14.66 -3.37 -3.61
CA ILE A 33 15.43 -3.77 -4.80
C ILE A 33 14.67 -4.91 -5.51
N LYS A 34 14.62 -4.89 -6.85
CA LYS A 34 14.08 -6.02 -7.63
C LYS A 34 14.80 -7.32 -7.27
N GLY A 35 14.04 -8.37 -6.94
CA GLY A 35 14.50 -9.64 -6.41
C GLY A 35 14.36 -9.74 -4.89
N LEU A 36 14.63 -8.66 -4.15
CA LEU A 36 14.41 -8.60 -2.70
C LEU A 36 12.93 -8.44 -2.34
N ASP A 37 12.13 -7.93 -3.28
CA ASP A 37 10.68 -7.82 -3.17
C ASP A 37 9.99 -9.16 -2.84
N LEU A 38 10.55 -10.30 -3.26
CA LEU A 38 10.04 -11.63 -2.91
C LEU A 38 10.09 -11.90 -1.40
N VAL A 39 11.18 -11.50 -0.74
CA VAL A 39 11.34 -11.65 0.71
C VAL A 39 10.40 -10.68 1.44
N VAL A 40 10.39 -9.41 1.01
CA VAL A 40 9.51 -8.37 1.58
C VAL A 40 8.04 -8.76 1.45
N ARG A 41 7.67 -9.36 0.32
CA ARG A 41 6.31 -9.88 0.07
C ARG A 41 5.89 -10.89 1.12
N SER A 42 6.75 -11.86 1.44
CA SER A 42 6.44 -12.87 2.46
C SER A 42 6.21 -12.24 3.84
N ALA A 43 7.04 -11.27 4.23
CA ALA A 43 6.93 -10.56 5.51
C ALA A 43 5.70 -9.64 5.61
N ASN A 44 5.12 -9.25 4.48
CA ASN A 44 3.98 -8.33 4.40
C ASN A 44 2.71 -9.01 3.86
N GLN A 45 2.58 -10.32 4.07
CA GLN A 45 1.38 -11.10 3.69
C GLN A 45 1.01 -10.99 2.20
N GLY A 46 2.00 -10.82 1.32
CA GLY A 46 1.79 -10.68 -0.11
C GLY A 46 1.78 -9.25 -0.63
N PHE A 47 1.73 -8.24 0.24
CA PHE A 47 1.57 -6.83 -0.14
C PHE A 47 2.91 -6.09 -0.19
N VAL A 48 3.22 -5.45 -1.32
CA VAL A 48 4.51 -4.78 -1.54
C VAL A 48 4.34 -3.40 -2.14
N SER A 49 3.57 -3.24 -3.22
CA SER A 49 3.48 -1.98 -3.96
C SER A 49 2.19 -1.94 -4.76
N GLY A 50 1.59 -0.76 -4.88
CA GLY A 50 0.44 -0.51 -5.74
C GLY A 50 -0.89 -0.96 -5.13
N SER A 51 -1.85 -1.26 -6.01
CA SER A 51 -3.23 -1.57 -5.66
C SER A 51 -3.48 -3.07 -5.51
N TYR A 52 -4.28 -3.43 -4.50
CA TYR A 52 -4.77 -4.78 -4.27
C TYR A 52 -6.28 -4.72 -3.96
N ASP A 53 -7.04 -5.64 -4.55
CA ASP A 53 -8.45 -5.84 -4.19
C ASP A 53 -8.55 -6.93 -3.11
N ILE A 54 -9.24 -6.61 -2.02
CA ILE A 54 -9.40 -7.49 -0.85
C ILE A 54 -10.88 -7.50 -0.47
N GLY A 55 -11.63 -8.46 -1.00
CA GLY A 55 -13.09 -8.46 -0.90
C GLY A 55 -13.67 -7.17 -1.49
N ASN A 56 -14.42 -6.42 -0.69
CA ASN A 56 -15.00 -5.12 -1.08
C ASN A 56 -14.09 -3.91 -0.78
N MET A 57 -12.88 -4.15 -0.26
CA MET A 57 -11.92 -3.11 0.08
C MET A 57 -10.82 -3.00 -0.98
N ARG A 58 -10.44 -1.78 -1.34
CA ARG A 58 -9.18 -1.51 -2.05
C ARG A 58 -8.06 -1.25 -1.04
N LEU A 59 -6.94 -1.94 -1.15
CA LEU A 59 -5.69 -1.58 -0.49
C LEU A 59 -4.76 -0.88 -1.47
N TYR A 60 -4.15 0.22 -1.06
CA TYR A 60 -3.07 0.88 -1.79
C TYR A 60 -1.80 0.91 -0.96
N VAL A 61 -0.67 0.44 -1.50
CA VAL A 61 0.64 0.46 -0.86
C VAL A 61 1.58 1.37 -1.65
N SER A 62 1.89 2.55 -1.11
CA SER A 62 2.81 3.49 -1.74
C SER A 62 4.28 3.06 -1.58
N ASN A 63 5.08 3.27 -2.62
CA ASN A 63 6.53 3.07 -2.56
C ASN A 63 7.26 4.16 -1.76
N GLY A 64 6.58 5.28 -1.47
CA GLY A 64 7.12 6.42 -0.77
C GLY A 64 8.15 7.22 -1.59
N THR A 65 8.63 8.30 -0.98
CA THR A 65 9.44 9.33 -1.64
C THR A 65 10.91 8.96 -1.86
N GLY A 66 11.37 7.82 -1.32
CA GLY A 66 12.70 7.27 -1.58
C GLY A 66 13.77 7.46 -0.54
N LEU A 67 13.41 8.05 0.60
CA LEU A 67 14.28 8.09 1.75
C LEU A 67 13.96 6.89 2.66
N TRP A 68 14.98 6.11 2.97
CA TRP A 68 14.94 5.14 4.06
C TRP A 68 16.05 5.51 5.05
N ASN A 69 15.67 6.21 6.11
CA ASN A 69 16.56 6.64 7.21
C ASN A 69 17.94 7.16 6.75
N GLY A 70 17.97 8.02 5.72
CA GLY A 70 19.19 8.67 5.22
C GLY A 70 19.87 7.99 4.02
N PHE A 71 19.46 6.79 3.60
CA PHE A 71 20.02 6.12 2.43
C PHE A 71 18.98 5.88 1.34
N PRO A 72 19.24 6.26 0.07
CA PRO A 72 18.36 5.95 -1.06
C PRO A 72 18.60 4.51 -1.55
N VAL A 73 18.44 3.51 -0.69
CA VAL A 73 18.61 2.09 -1.09
C VAL A 73 17.37 1.64 -1.85
N ARG A 74 17.22 2.10 -3.09
CA ARG A 74 16.25 1.56 -4.03
C ARG A 74 16.82 1.45 -5.44
N LEU A 75 16.69 0.26 -6.03
CA LEU A 75 17.14 -0.01 -7.40
C LEU A 75 16.00 -0.66 -8.19
N GLY A 76 15.58 0.00 -9.27
CA GLY A 76 14.47 -0.45 -10.11
C GLY A 76 13.08 -0.29 -9.46
N VAL A 77 12.98 0.46 -8.35
CA VAL A 77 11.73 0.79 -7.66
C VAL A 77 11.58 2.33 -7.61
N PRO A 78 10.65 2.91 -8.38
CA PRO A 78 10.51 4.36 -8.49
C PRO A 78 9.97 5.00 -7.21
N ALA A 79 10.37 6.26 -6.97
CA ALA A 79 9.75 7.10 -5.95
C ALA A 79 8.32 7.47 -6.33
N GLU A 80 7.50 7.72 -5.31
CA GLU A 80 6.09 7.96 -5.52
C GLU A 80 5.55 8.97 -4.52
N ILE A 81 4.74 9.90 -5.03
CA ILE A 81 3.81 10.74 -4.27
C ILE A 81 2.46 10.54 -4.96
N THR A 82 1.54 9.86 -4.27
CA THR A 82 0.23 9.52 -4.82
C THR A 82 -0.77 10.63 -4.55
N GLU A 83 -1.48 11.07 -5.59
CA GLU A 83 -2.69 11.89 -5.43
C GLU A 83 -3.92 10.99 -5.50
N ILE A 84 -4.76 11.03 -4.46
CA ILE A 84 -6.01 10.26 -4.39
C ILE A 84 -7.16 11.26 -4.33
N THR A 85 -7.87 11.40 -5.44
CA THR A 85 -9.07 12.22 -5.52
C THR A 85 -10.30 11.40 -5.16
N LEU A 86 -10.96 11.75 -4.07
CA LEU A 86 -12.25 11.18 -3.69
C LEU A 86 -13.37 11.94 -4.42
N ARG A 87 -14.28 11.21 -5.05
CA ARG A 87 -15.46 11.77 -5.71
C ARG A 87 -16.70 11.17 -5.05
N SER A 88 -17.72 11.98 -4.85
CA SER A 88 -19.05 11.46 -4.51
C SER A 88 -19.55 10.59 -5.66
N GLY A 89 -20.12 9.44 -5.34
CA GLY A 89 -20.89 8.68 -6.32
C GLY A 89 -22.13 9.47 -6.78
N PRO A 90 -22.80 9.03 -7.86
CA PRO A 90 -24.12 9.55 -8.19
C PRO A 90 -25.02 9.39 -6.95
N ALA A 91 -25.81 10.43 -6.63
CA ALA A 91 -26.91 10.25 -5.70
C ALA A 91 -27.84 9.19 -6.29
N LEU A 92 -28.13 8.16 -5.50
CA LEU A 92 -29.11 7.12 -5.83
C LEU A 92 -30.52 7.70 -5.81
#